data_AF-A0A1I8CY05-F1
#
_entry.id   AF-A0A1I8CY05-F1
#
_cell.length_a   1.000
_cell.length_b   1.000
_cell.length_c   1.000
_cell.angle_alpha   90.00
_cell.angle_beta   90.00
_cell.angle_gamma   90.00
#
_symmetry.space_group_name_H-M   'P 1'
#
loop_
_entity.id
_entity.type
_entity.pdbx_description
1 polymer ?
#
loop_
_entity_poly.entity_id
_entity_poly.type
_entity_poly.pdbx_seq_one_letter_code
_entity_poly.pdbx_strand_id
1 'polypeptide(L)' 'MNRLAVDPPCGVLDPKEGTFMAVFCDTFIYGQEDINNDRITIGWSNTPNGAAKTFRREWFVEKTCQSSTIYKLY' A
#
# COMPACT_ATOMS: atom_id res chain seq x y z
N MET A 1 -8.87 -12.88 -7.08
CA MET A 1 -9.79 -11.99 -6.35
C MET A 1 -9.14 -10.62 -6.26
N ASN A 2 -9.76 -9.59 -6.84
CA ASN A 2 -9.26 -8.21 -6.82
C ASN A 2 -10.31 -7.28 -6.20
N ARG A 3 -10.97 -7.70 -5.11
CA ARG A 3 -12.06 -6.89 -4.52
C ARG A 3 -11.57 -5.58 -3.91
N LEU A 4 -10.29 -5.52 -3.52
CA LEU A 4 -9.69 -4.34 -2.92
C LEU A 4 -8.85 -3.60 -3.94
N ALA A 5 -9.08 -2.29 -4.05
CA ALA A 5 -8.23 -1.37 -4.80
C ALA A 5 -7.80 -0.20 -3.89
N VAL A 6 -6.62 0.37 -4.15
CA VAL A 6 -6.07 1.48 -3.36
C VAL A 6 -5.64 2.62 -4.28
N ASP A 7 -6.01 3.85 -3.92
CA ASP A 7 -5.63 5.06 -4.66
C ASP A 7 -5.20 6.20 -3.70
N PRO A 8 -4.00 6.79 -3.85
CA PRO A 8 -2.93 6.36 -4.75
C PRO A 8 -2.30 5.04 -4.27
N PRO A 9 -1.90 4.12 -5.17
CA PRO A 9 -1.28 2.84 -4.78
C PRO A 9 0.19 3.00 -4.36
N CYS A 10 0.81 4.14 -4.67
CA CYS A 10 2.20 4.45 -4.33
C CYS A 10 2.45 5.97 -4.33
N GLY A 11 3.50 6.41 -3.66
CA GLY A 11 3.87 7.82 -3.56
C GLY A 11 5.23 8.03 -2.89
N VAL A 12 5.65 9.29 -2.78
CA VAL A 12 6.85 9.70 -2.06
C VAL A 12 6.44 10.75 -1.04
N LEU A 13 6.79 10.52 0.23
CA LEU A 13 6.51 11.42 1.33
C LEU A 13 7.81 12.03 1.84
N ASP A 14 7.81 13.35 2.01
CA ASP A 14 8.84 14.07 2.73
C ASP A 14 8.73 13.80 4.23
N PRO A 15 9.80 14.02 5.02
CA PRO A 15 9.72 13.88 6.46
C PRO A 15 8.57 14.72 7.06
N LYS A 16 7.70 14.06 7.83
CA LYS A 16 6.50 14.62 8.48
C LYS A 16 5.35 14.97 7.53
N GLU A 17 5.44 14.63 6.24
CA GLU A 17 4.32 14.74 5.33
C GLU A 17 3.31 13.60 5.57
N GLY A 18 2.02 13.95 5.54
CA GLY A 18 0.92 12.98 5.57
C GLY A 18 0.25 12.87 4.21
N THR A 19 -0.34 11.71 3.93
CA THR A 19 -1.19 11.51 2.75
C THR A 19 -2.40 10.67 3.11
N PHE A 20 -3.48 10.82 2.34
CA PHE A 20 -4.65 9.98 2.43
C PHE A 20 -4.64 8.97 1.29
N MET A 21 -5.04 7.74 1.59
CA MET A 21 -5.25 6.70 0.59
C MET A 21 -6.70 6.22 0.71
N ALA A 22 -7.40 6.20 -0.42
CA ALA A 22 -8.72 5.60 -0.53
C ALA A 22 -8.56 4.09 -0.74
N VAL A 23 -9.36 3.31 -0.01
CA VAL A 23 -9.47 1.86 -0.19
C VAL A 23 -10.87 1.56 -0.69
N PHE A 24 -10.98 1.05 -1.91
CA PHE A 24 -12.23 0.64 -2.52
C PHE A 24 -12.45 -0.86 -2.29
N CYS A 25 -13.71 -1.25 -2.11
CA CYS A 25 -14.12 -2.64 -1.97
C CYS A 25 -15.27 -2.90 -2.95
N ASP A 26 -15.05 -3.76 -3.94
CA ASP A 26 -16.09 -4.21 -4.86
C ASP A 26 -17.17 -5.01 -4.13
N THR A 27 -18.39 -5.02 -4.67
CA THR A 27 -19.47 -5.84 -4.15
C THR A 27 -19.14 -7.33 -4.28
N PHE A 28 -19.41 -8.10 -3.22
CA PHE A 28 -19.16 -9.55 -3.19
C PHE A 28 -20.19 -10.27 -2.31
N ILE A 29 -20.28 -11.61 -2.43
CA ILE A 29 -21.25 -12.41 -1.64
C ILE A 29 -20.59 -12.93 -0.35
N TYR A 30 -21.00 -12.35 0.78
CA TYR A 30 -20.53 -12.75 2.11
C TYR A 30 -20.93 -14.21 2.41
N GLY A 31 -19.94 -15.11 2.47
CA GLY A 31 -20.13 -16.54 2.73
C GLY A 31 -19.83 -17.47 1.55
N GLN A 32 -19.67 -16.92 0.33
CA GLN A 32 -19.20 -17.70 -0.83
C GLN A 32 -17.72 -17.45 -1.15
N GLU A 33 -17.11 -16.44 -0.54
CA GLU A 33 -15.73 -16.05 -0.78
C GLU A 33 -14.90 -16.09 0.51
N ASP A 34 -13.61 -16.37 0.37
CA ASP A 34 -12.65 -16.31 1.48
C ASP A 34 -12.35 -14.86 1.84
N ILE A 35 -12.92 -14.40 2.95
CA ILE A 35 -12.75 -13.05 3.49
C ILE A 35 -11.64 -12.96 4.54
N ASN A 36 -11.11 -14.09 5.00
CA ASN A 36 -10.19 -14.15 6.14
C ASN A 36 -8.78 -13.72 5.74
N ASN A 37 -8.47 -13.78 4.45
CA ASN A 37 -7.15 -13.50 3.89
C ASN A 37 -7.03 -12.12 3.23
N ASP A 38 -8.07 -11.29 3.26
CA ASP A 38 -7.98 -9.91 2.78
C ASP A 38 -7.01 -9.10 3.66
N ARG A 39 -5.96 -8.53 3.07
CA ARG A 39 -4.95 -7.71 3.76
C ARG A 39 -4.53 -6.55 2.87
N ILE A 40 -4.25 -5.41 3.48
CA ILE A 40 -3.56 -4.29 2.83
C ILE A 40 -2.18 -4.17 3.46
N THR A 41 -1.16 -4.20 2.62
CA THR A 41 0.23 -4.08 3.02
C THR A 41 0.80 -2.79 2.49
N ILE A 42 1.36 -1.98 3.39
CA ILE A 42 2.10 -0.77 3.03
C ILE A 42 3.58 -1.10 3.18
N GLY A 43 4.32 -1.08 2.06
CA GLY A 43 5.77 -1.19 2.04
C GLY A 43 6.40 0.18 1.86
N TRP A 44 7.49 0.47 2.58
CA TRP A 44 8.25 1.71 2.38
C TRP A 44 9.77 1.46 2.45
N SER A 45 10.51 2.36 1.81
CA SER A 45 11.97 2.39 1.76
C SER A 45 12.43 3.83 1.68
N ASN A 46 13.57 4.15 2.27
CA ASN A 46 14.17 5.48 2.14
C ASN A 46 14.62 5.70 0.69
N THR A 47 14.21 6.83 0.12
CA THR A 47 14.61 7.22 -1.23
C THR A 47 16.14 7.33 -1.34
N PRO A 48 16.74 7.06 -2.51
CA PRO A 48 18.14 7.38 -2.75
C PRO A 48 18.42 8.88 -2.56
N ASN A 49 19.67 9.22 -2.25
CA ASN A 49 20.08 10.62 -2.09
C ASN A 49 19.84 11.39 -3.40
N GLY A 50 19.20 12.55 -3.31
CA GLY A 50 18.90 13.40 -4.46
C GLY A 50 17.79 12.88 -5.39
N ALA A 51 17.04 11.86 -4.96
CA ALA A 51 15.90 11.37 -5.73
C ALA A 51 14.81 12.44 -5.89
N ALA A 52 14.20 12.48 -7.07
CA ALA A 52 13.01 13.30 -7.32
C ALA A 52 11.80 12.77 -6.53
N LYS A 53 10.82 13.64 -6.26
CA LYS A 53 9.54 13.29 -5.63
C LYS A 53 8.61 12.57 -6.60
N THR A 54 9.06 11.43 -7.10
CA THR A 54 8.34 10.57 -8.04
C THR A 54 8.68 9.14 -7.71
N PHE A 55 7.64 8.35 -7.42
CA PHE A 55 7.82 6.97 -7.00
C PHE A 55 8.51 6.14 -8.10
N ARG A 56 9.41 5.28 -7.66
CA ARG A 56 10.25 4.43 -8.51
C ARG A 56 10.35 3.04 -7.89
N ARG A 57 9.86 2.03 -8.61
CA ARG A 57 9.79 0.64 -8.11
C ARG A 57 11.18 0.08 -7.85
N GLU A 58 12.20 0.55 -8.57
CA GLU A 58 13.59 0.13 -8.42
C GLU A 58 14.15 0.34 -6.99
N TRP A 59 13.59 1.27 -6.21
CA TRP A 59 14.03 1.52 -4.82
C TRP A 59 13.75 0.37 -3.84
N PHE A 60 12.96 -0.62 -4.27
CA PHE A 60 12.57 -1.79 -3.49
C PHE A 60 13.31 -3.06 -3.88
N VAL A 61 14.20 -3.02 -4.88
CA VAL A 61 14.94 -4.20 -5.36
C VAL A 61 16.15 -4.53 -4.49
N GLU A 62 16.82 -3.51 -3.95
CA GLU A 62 18.15 -3.65 -3.32
C GLU A 62 18.20 -3.32 -1.82
N LYS A 63 17.09 -2.88 -1.20
CA LYS A 63 17.05 -2.45 0.20
C LYS A 63 16.03 -3.23 1.04
N THR A 64 16.24 -3.20 2.36
CA THR A 64 15.32 -3.72 3.38
C THR A 64 13.97 -2.98 3.29
N CYS A 65 13.02 -3.57 2.57
CA CYS A 65 11.64 -3.11 2.55
C CYS A 65 11.05 -3.29 3.96
N GLN A 66 10.69 -2.18 4.60
CA GLN A 66 9.88 -2.25 5.81
C GLN A 66 8.43 -2.37 5.37
N SER A 67 7.67 -3.25 6.03
CA SER A 67 6.26 -3.44 5.72
C SER A 67 5.42 -3.37 6.98
N SER A 68 4.23 -2.80 6.85
CA SER A 68 3.21 -2.82 7.87
C SER A 68 1.93 -3.34 7.23
N THR A 69 1.31 -4.31 7.91
CA THR A 69 0.05 -4.90 7.48
C THR A 69 -1.06 -4.34 8.35
N ILE A 70 -2.03 -3.70 7.71
CA ILE A 70 -3.23 -3.22 8.40
C ILE A 70 -4.28 -4.33 8.30
N TYR A 71 -4.76 -4.77 9.46
CA TYR A 71 -5.91 -5.68 9.54
C TYR A 71 -7.20 -4.88 9.32
N LYS A 72 -8.24 -5.55 8.77
CA LYS A 72 -9.55 -4.94 8.47
C LYS A 72 -9.97 -3.94 9.56
N LEU A 73 -10.22 -2.71 9.13
CA LEU A 73 -10.91 -1.69 9.91
C LEU A 73 -12.38 -2.10 9.92
N TYR A 74 -12.88 -2.57 11.07
CA TYR A 74 -14.30 -2.82 11.29
C TYR A 74 -15.02 -1.52 11.58
#